data_AF-A0A5X8XZ17-F1
#
_entry.id   AF-A0A5X8XZ17-F1
#
_cell.length_a   1.000
_cell.length_b   1.000
_cell.length_c   1.000
_cell.angle_alpha   90.00
_cell.angle_beta   90.00
_cell.angle_gamma   90.00
#
_symmetry.space_group_name_H-M   'P 1'
#
loop_
_entity.id
_entity.type
_entity.pdbx_description
1 polymer ?
#
loop_
_entity_poly.entity_id
_entity_poly.type
_entity_poly.pdbx_seq_one_letter_code
_entity_poly.pdbx_strand_id
1 'polypeptide(L)'
;MPNFLVRDYISPTGYCELTFTTKENDISIRKLFVPWAATYDCQKVVYARHGEHRGFNSGYGLRRYDTFVSQQRQRFCTSELGFIALNGMFTQPSVNIVSRGVKKYLLRHERISRDCFKTKVFMEIAHYFYTNGGMGYGRISLENKKNIGIDGVWNGILNALDYGTLEQQLAIHDAVGRKILTANTPEKKHYDIWGGEVREEWFNDKEKRGRKESVYQKKKEIKPTDLPGILEVSIPRIGVIKQSRNRGVDMFIRDLSRKHDLNADDYYDELDYHNLVFGAGISGTTGTLLQAAYAFGGISDGELLKQYTLAIIAYLIGGGMHSYHEVMAIAKRVGISYTQPGSFDWLPQSFKRSPLFYDWRVKYYDIVVFGATHWRFNSGVLPSHLNQSLRN
;
A
#
# COMPACT_ATOMS: atom_id res chain seq x y z
N MET A 1 -8.54 -24.77 5.69
CA MET A 1 -9.95 -24.38 5.82
C MET A 1 -9.99 -23.15 6.72
N PRO A 2 -10.83 -22.13 6.43
CA PRO A 2 -10.94 -20.99 7.31
C PRO A 2 -11.66 -21.39 8.60
N ASN A 3 -10.98 -21.23 9.72
CA ASN A 3 -11.62 -21.30 11.02
C ASN A 3 -12.33 -19.98 11.26
N PHE A 4 -13.66 -20.02 11.27
CA PHE A 4 -14.49 -18.84 11.54
C PHE A 4 -14.89 -18.82 13.01
N LEU A 5 -14.63 -17.71 13.68
CA LEU A 5 -15.22 -17.47 14.99
C LEU A 5 -16.62 -16.92 14.77
N VAL A 6 -17.64 -17.62 15.27
CA VAL A 6 -19.02 -17.21 15.12
C VAL A 6 -19.63 -16.96 16.50
N ARG A 7 -20.36 -15.85 16.62
CA ARG A 7 -21.08 -15.45 17.83
C ARG A 7 -21.89 -16.63 18.35
N ASP A 8 -21.74 -16.89 19.63
CA ASP A 8 -22.46 -17.93 20.35
C ASP A 8 -22.91 -17.37 21.71
N TYR A 9 -24.17 -17.62 22.05
CA TYR A 9 -24.79 -17.12 23.27
C TYR A 9 -24.53 -18.03 24.48
N ILE A 10 -24.08 -19.26 24.25
CA ILE A 10 -23.84 -20.26 25.28
C ILE A 10 -22.37 -20.24 25.71
N SER A 11 -21.46 -20.07 24.75
CA SER A 11 -20.02 -20.02 25.01
C SER A 11 -19.63 -18.90 26.00
N PRO A 12 -18.81 -19.20 27.03
CA PRO A 12 -18.29 -18.19 27.96
C PRO A 12 -17.45 -17.09 27.28
N THR A 13 -16.87 -17.38 26.11
CA THR A 13 -16.12 -16.40 25.32
C THR A 13 -17.01 -15.57 24.40
N GLY A 14 -18.31 -15.88 24.32
CA GLY A 14 -19.27 -15.26 23.41
C GLY A 14 -19.16 -15.70 21.95
N TYR A 15 -18.34 -16.71 21.65
CA TYR A 15 -18.18 -17.27 20.31
C TYR A 15 -17.72 -18.73 20.33
N CYS A 16 -17.98 -19.45 19.24
CA CYS A 16 -17.46 -20.77 18.95
C CYS A 16 -16.71 -20.79 17.61
N GLU A 17 -15.91 -21.82 17.37
CA GLU A 17 -15.20 -22.01 16.11
C GLU A 17 -16.02 -22.89 15.18
N LEU A 18 -16.31 -22.39 13.98
CA LEU A 18 -16.97 -23.11 12.91
C LEU A 18 -15.98 -23.34 11.76
N THR A 19 -15.94 -24.57 11.28
CA THR A 19 -15.21 -24.93 10.06
C THR A 19 -16.21 -25.02 8.93
N PHE A 20 -16.09 -24.14 7.94
CA PHE A 20 -16.89 -24.25 6.72
C PHE A 20 -16.28 -25.31 5.80
N THR A 21 -17.15 -26.15 5.22
CA THR A 21 -16.71 -27.16 4.26
C THR A 21 -16.50 -26.51 2.90
N THR A 22 -15.69 -27.12 2.04
CA THR A 22 -15.37 -26.61 0.69
C THR A 22 -16.58 -26.44 -0.25
N LYS A 23 -17.78 -26.86 0.16
CA LYS A 23 -19.03 -26.70 -0.61
C LYS A 23 -19.66 -25.31 -0.47
N GLU A 24 -19.31 -24.54 0.55
CA GLU A 24 -19.83 -23.18 0.74
C GLU A 24 -18.94 -22.18 0.02
N ASN A 25 -19.47 -21.54 -1.04
CA ASN A 25 -18.75 -20.49 -1.75
C ASN A 25 -18.82 -19.15 -0.98
N ASP A 26 -17.91 -18.22 -1.30
CA ASP A 26 -17.83 -16.90 -0.67
C ASP A 26 -19.15 -16.13 -0.69
N ILE A 27 -19.95 -16.30 -1.75
CA ILE A 27 -21.23 -15.61 -1.92
C ILE A 27 -22.20 -16.06 -0.83
N SER A 28 -22.28 -17.37 -0.56
CA SER A 28 -23.12 -17.91 0.52
C SER A 28 -22.68 -17.39 1.88
N ILE A 29 -21.38 -17.41 2.17
CA ILE A 29 -20.85 -16.90 3.45
C ILE A 29 -21.16 -15.40 3.62
N ARG A 30 -20.98 -14.60 2.57
CA ARG A 30 -21.27 -13.15 2.60
C ARG A 30 -22.73 -12.83 2.87
N LYS A 31 -23.66 -13.69 2.43
CA LYS A 31 -25.10 -13.53 2.71
C LYS A 31 -25.48 -13.95 4.12
N LEU A 32 -24.75 -14.92 4.68
CA LEU A 32 -25.09 -15.53 5.96
C LEU A 32 -24.46 -14.83 7.16
N PHE A 33 -23.29 -14.22 7.01
CA PHE A 33 -22.51 -13.70 8.12
C PHE A 33 -22.13 -12.23 7.92
N VAL A 34 -21.89 -11.53 9.02
CA VAL A 34 -21.30 -10.19 9.01
C VAL A 34 -20.26 -10.07 10.13
N PRO A 35 -19.16 -9.31 9.95
CA PRO A 35 -18.26 -8.97 11.03
C PRO A 35 -19.03 -8.30 12.18
N TRP A 36 -18.96 -8.85 13.38
CA TRP A 36 -19.73 -8.37 14.54
C TRP A 36 -18.83 -7.83 15.65
N ALA A 37 -17.77 -8.57 15.96
CA ALA A 37 -16.80 -8.19 16.98
C ALA A 37 -15.38 -8.57 16.55
N ALA A 38 -14.40 -8.13 17.32
CA ALA A 38 -13.03 -8.58 17.24
C ALA A 38 -12.49 -8.90 18.64
N THR A 39 -11.44 -9.71 18.70
CA THR A 39 -10.64 -9.84 19.92
C THR A 39 -10.10 -8.48 20.34
N TYR A 40 -9.75 -8.31 21.63
CA TYR A 40 -9.30 -7.03 22.16
C TYR A 40 -8.11 -6.42 21.40
N ASP A 41 -7.23 -7.27 20.85
CA ASP A 41 -6.06 -6.92 20.03
C ASP A 41 -6.38 -6.74 18.53
N CYS A 42 -7.65 -6.87 18.14
CA CYS A 42 -8.14 -6.82 16.75
C CYS A 42 -7.54 -7.89 15.82
N GLN A 43 -6.86 -8.92 16.32
CA GLN A 43 -6.21 -9.92 15.47
C GLN A 43 -7.18 -10.97 14.91
N LYS A 44 -8.29 -11.24 15.60
CA LYS A 44 -9.32 -12.17 15.14
C LYS A 44 -10.67 -11.47 15.09
N VAL A 45 -11.49 -11.86 14.12
CA VAL A 45 -12.85 -11.34 13.93
C VAL A 45 -13.84 -12.42 14.32
N VAL A 46 -14.85 -12.01 15.07
CA VAL A 46 -16.03 -12.81 15.38
C VAL A 46 -17.16 -12.33 14.49
N TYR A 47 -17.75 -13.25 13.75
CA TYR A 47 -18.85 -13.01 12.84
C TYR A 47 -20.17 -13.35 13.53
N ALA A 48 -21.24 -12.63 13.21
CA ALA A 48 -22.60 -13.01 13.60
C ALA A 48 -23.39 -13.39 12.37
N ARG A 49 -24.42 -14.23 12.52
CA ARG A 49 -25.36 -14.48 11.42
C ARG A 49 -26.07 -13.17 11.06
N HIS A 50 -26.43 -13.02 9.79
CA HIS A 50 -27.22 -11.88 9.36
C HIS A 50 -28.53 -11.83 10.16
N GLY A 51 -28.91 -10.64 10.66
CA GLY A 51 -30.00 -10.46 11.62
C GLY A 51 -29.59 -10.55 13.10
N GLU A 52 -28.59 -11.36 13.44
CA GLU A 52 -28.10 -11.54 14.83
C GLU A 52 -26.96 -10.58 15.21
N HIS A 53 -26.49 -9.75 14.29
CA HIS A 53 -25.43 -8.77 14.54
C HIS A 53 -25.88 -7.55 15.35
N ARG A 54 -27.19 -7.40 15.59
CA ARG A 54 -27.73 -6.28 16.34
C ARG A 54 -27.39 -6.42 17.83
N GLY A 55 -26.98 -5.29 18.43
CA GLY A 55 -26.55 -5.24 19.83
C GLY A 55 -25.14 -5.81 20.04
N PHE A 56 -24.48 -5.32 21.08
CA PHE A 56 -23.12 -5.71 21.44
C PHE A 56 -23.02 -5.88 22.95
N ASN A 57 -22.49 -7.01 23.41
CA ASN A 57 -22.23 -7.27 24.83
C ASN A 57 -20.72 -7.15 25.10
N SER A 58 -20.32 -6.15 25.88
CA SER A 58 -18.93 -5.93 26.26
C SER A 58 -18.38 -6.94 27.27
N GLY A 59 -19.25 -7.76 27.90
CA GLY A 59 -18.88 -8.71 28.94
C GLY A 59 -17.93 -9.84 28.52
N TYR A 60 -17.74 -10.06 27.21
CA TYR A 60 -16.89 -11.13 26.68
C TYR A 60 -15.44 -10.73 26.40
N GLY A 61 -15.02 -9.52 26.82
CA GLY A 61 -13.67 -9.00 26.51
C GLY A 61 -13.42 -8.77 25.01
N LEU A 62 -14.49 -8.72 24.22
CA LEU A 62 -14.46 -8.42 22.80
C LEU A 62 -14.60 -6.91 22.56
N ARG A 63 -14.17 -6.46 21.37
CA ARG A 63 -14.44 -5.12 20.86
C ARG A 63 -15.50 -5.19 19.77
N ARG A 64 -16.43 -4.23 19.75
CA ARG A 64 -17.41 -4.10 18.67
C ARG A 64 -16.67 -3.87 17.35
N TYR A 65 -17.11 -4.53 16.28
CA TYR A 65 -16.53 -4.29 14.95
C TYR A 65 -17.09 -2.99 14.36
N ASP A 66 -16.42 -1.88 14.65
CA ASP A 66 -16.81 -0.53 14.25
C ASP A 66 -15.83 0.08 13.22
N THR A 67 -15.90 1.39 13.01
CA THR A 67 -15.02 2.11 12.08
C THR A 67 -13.54 1.96 12.47
N PHE A 68 -13.23 2.05 13.77
CA PHE A 68 -11.88 1.92 14.29
C PHE A 68 -11.34 0.50 14.07
N VAL A 69 -12.09 -0.53 14.47
CA VAL A 69 -11.67 -1.93 14.28
C VAL A 69 -11.49 -2.24 12.79
N SER A 70 -12.40 -1.78 11.92
CA SER A 70 -12.26 -1.94 10.47
C SER A 70 -10.98 -1.32 9.92
N GLN A 71 -10.63 -0.09 10.31
CA GLN A 71 -9.37 0.52 9.89
C GLN A 71 -8.16 -0.23 10.43
N GLN A 72 -8.19 -0.67 11.69
CA GLN A 72 -7.09 -1.44 12.28
C GLN A 72 -6.86 -2.76 11.53
N ARG A 73 -7.95 -3.47 11.20
CA ARG A 73 -7.91 -4.70 10.38
C ARG A 73 -7.36 -4.44 8.98
N GLN A 74 -7.73 -3.33 8.36
CA GLN A 74 -7.14 -2.90 7.07
C GLN A 74 -5.64 -2.62 7.18
N ARG A 75 -5.18 -1.95 8.26
CA ARG A 75 -3.75 -1.72 8.51
C ARG A 75 -2.98 -3.02 8.59
N PHE A 76 -3.50 -4.00 9.33
CA PHE A 76 -2.91 -5.34 9.44
C PHE A 76 -2.86 -6.04 8.09
N CYS A 77 -4.02 -6.12 7.41
CA CYS A 77 -4.18 -6.78 6.12
C CYS A 77 -3.19 -6.26 5.05
N THR A 78 -3.15 -4.93 4.89
CA THR A 78 -2.37 -4.28 3.83
C THR A 78 -0.88 -4.22 4.15
N SER A 79 -0.50 -4.10 5.43
CA SER A 79 0.91 -4.17 5.84
C SER A 79 1.47 -5.58 5.64
N GLU A 80 0.69 -6.62 5.93
CA GLU A 80 1.12 -8.00 5.68
C GLU A 80 1.17 -8.34 4.19
N LEU A 81 0.23 -7.85 3.38
CA LEU A 81 0.32 -8.00 1.92
C LEU A 81 1.61 -7.35 1.38
N GLY A 82 1.91 -6.12 1.82
CA GLY A 82 3.14 -5.42 1.47
C GLY A 82 4.39 -6.21 1.90
N PHE A 83 4.39 -6.76 3.12
CA PHE A 83 5.48 -7.58 3.64
C PHE A 83 5.68 -8.88 2.85
N ILE A 84 4.61 -9.63 2.57
CA ILE A 84 4.66 -10.84 1.74
C ILE A 84 5.26 -10.53 0.36
N ALA A 85 4.86 -9.40 -0.23
CA ALA A 85 5.32 -9.00 -1.56
C ALA A 85 6.80 -8.57 -1.60
N LEU A 86 7.39 -8.15 -0.47
CA LEU A 86 8.82 -7.77 -0.40
C LEU A 86 9.78 -8.94 -0.68
N ASN A 87 9.34 -10.18 -0.51
CA ASN A 87 10.16 -11.35 -0.85
C ASN A 87 10.36 -11.53 -2.37
N GLY A 88 9.74 -10.71 -3.22
CA GLY A 88 9.98 -10.72 -4.66
C GLY A 88 9.32 -11.88 -5.43
N MET A 89 8.93 -12.97 -4.77
CA MET A 89 8.42 -14.20 -5.41
C MET A 89 7.32 -13.96 -6.47
N PHE A 90 6.41 -13.01 -6.22
CA PHE A 90 5.28 -12.71 -7.10
C PHE A 90 5.45 -11.44 -7.92
N THR A 91 6.59 -10.74 -7.79
CA THR A 91 6.82 -9.43 -8.40
C THR A 91 8.02 -9.43 -9.34
N GLN A 92 9.02 -10.28 -9.07
CA GLN A 92 10.31 -10.32 -9.76
C GLN A 92 10.23 -10.40 -11.29
N PRO A 93 9.30 -11.14 -11.93
CA PRO A 93 9.26 -11.20 -13.39
C PRO A 93 9.06 -9.82 -14.01
N SER A 94 8.06 -9.07 -13.54
CA SER A 94 7.80 -7.69 -13.99
C SER A 94 8.93 -6.72 -13.62
N VAL A 95 9.46 -6.82 -12.39
CA VAL A 95 10.53 -5.94 -11.90
C VAL A 95 11.80 -6.14 -12.72
N ASN A 96 12.19 -7.38 -12.99
CA ASN A 96 13.36 -7.71 -13.82
C ASN A 96 13.23 -7.17 -15.25
N ILE A 97 12.01 -7.14 -15.82
CA ILE A 97 11.79 -6.55 -17.15
C ILE A 97 12.08 -5.05 -17.09
N VAL A 98 11.51 -4.34 -16.12
CA VAL A 98 11.70 -2.89 -15.97
C VAL A 98 13.16 -2.57 -15.62
N SER A 99 13.79 -3.30 -14.70
CA SER A 99 15.19 -3.08 -14.31
C SER A 99 16.15 -3.28 -15.49
N ARG A 100 15.93 -4.31 -16.32
CA ARG A 100 16.69 -4.49 -17.57
C ARG A 100 16.48 -3.34 -18.56
N GLY A 101 15.24 -2.85 -18.69
CA GLY A 101 14.92 -1.69 -19.52
C GLY A 101 15.63 -0.42 -19.06
N VAL A 102 15.56 -0.12 -17.76
CA VAL A 102 16.25 1.00 -17.11
C VAL A 102 17.76 0.88 -17.32
N LYS A 103 18.35 -0.29 -17.06
CA LYS A 103 19.78 -0.55 -17.25
C LYS A 103 20.20 -0.34 -18.71
N LYS A 104 19.44 -0.86 -19.67
CA LYS A 104 19.68 -0.68 -21.11
C LYS A 104 19.65 0.81 -21.49
N TYR A 105 18.67 1.55 -20.98
CA TYR A 105 18.57 2.99 -21.20
C TYR A 105 19.81 3.74 -20.66
N LEU A 106 20.20 3.46 -19.42
CA LEU A 106 21.37 4.10 -18.78
C LEU A 106 22.66 3.82 -19.57
N LEU A 107 22.94 2.55 -19.88
CA LEU A 107 24.15 2.15 -20.63
C LEU A 107 24.17 2.73 -22.05
N ARG A 108 23.02 2.82 -22.73
CA ARG A 108 22.94 3.42 -24.07
C ARG A 108 23.33 4.90 -24.03
N HIS A 109 22.86 5.65 -23.04
CA HIS A 109 23.15 7.07 -22.95
C HIS A 109 24.54 7.39 -22.43
N GLU A 110 25.09 6.55 -21.56
CA GLU A 110 26.51 6.63 -21.19
C GLU A 110 27.42 6.45 -22.41
N ARG A 111 27.13 5.50 -23.31
CA ARG A 111 27.90 5.33 -24.56
C ARG A 111 27.82 6.53 -25.50
N ILE A 112 26.64 7.15 -25.62
CA ILE A 112 26.42 8.29 -26.54
C ILE A 112 27.09 9.56 -26.02
N SER A 113 27.01 9.80 -24.71
CA SER A 113 27.42 11.09 -24.12
C SER A 113 28.67 11.02 -23.24
N ARG A 114 29.30 9.83 -23.13
CA ARG A 114 30.51 9.57 -22.31
C ARG A 114 30.32 10.03 -20.85
N ASP A 115 31.40 10.44 -20.17
CA ASP A 115 31.44 10.74 -18.73
C ASP A 115 30.45 11.81 -18.25
N CYS A 116 29.91 12.65 -19.15
CA CYS A 116 28.92 13.65 -18.75
C CYS A 116 27.59 13.01 -18.29
N PHE A 117 27.23 11.82 -18.78
CA PHE A 117 26.00 11.15 -18.34
C PHE A 117 26.10 10.58 -16.94
N LYS A 118 27.23 9.93 -16.62
CA LYS A 118 27.50 9.45 -15.26
C LYS A 118 27.49 10.61 -14.27
N THR A 119 28.09 11.73 -14.66
CA THR A 119 28.07 12.97 -13.87
C THR A 119 26.65 13.48 -13.66
N LYS A 120 25.79 13.48 -14.69
CA LYS A 120 24.36 13.83 -14.55
C LYS A 120 23.65 12.91 -13.56
N VAL A 121 23.83 11.59 -13.66
CA VAL A 121 23.25 10.62 -12.71
C VAL A 121 23.73 10.88 -11.28
N PHE A 122 25.03 11.14 -11.12
CA PHE A 122 25.63 11.47 -9.83
C PHE A 122 25.03 12.74 -9.20
N MET A 123 24.83 13.78 -10.01
CA MET A 123 24.29 15.05 -9.53
C MET A 123 22.80 14.95 -9.20
N GLU A 124 22.01 14.35 -10.09
CA GLU A 124 20.55 14.40 -10.05
C GLU A 124 19.90 13.38 -9.12
N ILE A 125 20.45 12.16 -9.02
CA ILE A 125 19.76 11.07 -8.30
C ILE A 125 20.57 10.34 -7.23
N ALA A 126 21.90 10.51 -7.19
CA ALA A 126 22.71 9.73 -6.25
C ALA A 126 22.39 9.97 -4.77
N HIS A 127 21.95 11.17 -4.38
CA HIS A 127 21.58 11.46 -2.98
C HIS A 127 20.31 10.71 -2.52
N TYR A 128 19.53 10.16 -3.45
CA TYR A 128 18.43 9.25 -3.10
C TYR A 128 18.91 7.84 -2.80
N PHE A 129 20.15 7.47 -3.11
CA PHE A 129 20.65 6.10 -2.87
C PHE A 129 21.81 6.06 -1.87
N TYR A 130 22.54 7.16 -1.75
CA TYR A 130 23.71 7.37 -0.90
C TYR A 130 23.49 8.62 -0.05
N THR A 131 23.01 8.42 1.17
CA THR A 131 22.22 9.44 1.88
C THR A 131 22.97 10.19 2.97
N ASN A 132 24.25 9.89 3.20
CA ASN A 132 25.02 10.49 4.31
C ASN A 132 24.29 10.36 5.66
N GLY A 133 23.84 9.14 5.98
CA GLY A 133 23.09 8.82 7.19
C GLY A 133 21.57 9.03 7.10
N GLY A 134 21.03 9.53 5.98
CA GLY A 134 19.59 9.71 5.80
C GLY A 134 18.81 8.39 5.69
N MET A 135 17.72 8.28 6.45
CA MET A 135 16.95 7.03 6.64
C MET A 135 15.68 6.97 5.77
N GLY A 136 15.84 7.06 4.45
CA GLY A 136 14.72 6.77 3.53
C GLY A 136 14.67 5.30 3.15
N TYR A 137 13.66 4.90 2.38
CA TYR A 137 13.50 3.52 1.91
C TYR A 137 14.08 3.30 0.51
N GLY A 138 14.55 2.09 0.21
CA GLY A 138 15.16 1.75 -1.08
C GLY A 138 16.57 2.33 -1.26
N ARG A 139 17.33 2.47 -0.16
CA ARG A 139 18.68 3.06 -0.22
C ARG A 139 19.70 1.97 -0.51
N ILE A 140 20.75 2.32 -1.26
CA ILE A 140 21.86 1.40 -1.56
C ILE A 140 22.88 1.44 -0.43
N SER A 141 23.20 2.64 0.07
CA SER A 141 24.15 2.82 1.18
C SER A 141 23.81 4.06 2.00
N LEU A 142 24.16 4.02 3.28
CA LEU A 142 24.11 5.18 4.17
C LEU A 142 25.33 6.11 3.99
N GLU A 143 26.34 5.69 3.24
CA GLU A 143 27.52 6.48 2.97
C GLU A 143 27.21 7.72 2.12
N ASN A 144 28.08 8.73 2.19
CA ASN A 144 27.98 9.93 1.38
C ASN A 144 28.36 9.63 -0.07
N LYS A 145 27.52 10.05 -1.04
CA LYS A 145 27.84 9.91 -2.48
C LYS A 145 29.23 10.46 -2.85
N LYS A 146 29.69 11.51 -2.18
CA LYS A 146 31.00 12.13 -2.43
C LYS A 146 32.18 11.20 -2.12
N ASN A 147 32.04 10.34 -1.11
CA ASN A 147 33.08 9.37 -0.75
C ASN A 147 33.13 8.21 -1.75
N ILE A 148 31.97 7.79 -2.24
CA ILE A 148 31.82 6.71 -3.23
C ILE A 148 32.32 7.13 -4.62
N GLY A 149 32.18 8.42 -4.96
CA GLY A 149 32.58 8.96 -6.26
C GLY A 149 31.61 8.60 -7.40
N ILE A 150 31.83 9.19 -8.57
CA ILE A 150 30.93 9.09 -9.73
C ILE A 150 30.83 7.64 -10.22
N ASP A 151 31.96 6.96 -10.43
CA ASP A 151 31.96 5.58 -10.93
C ASP A 151 31.43 4.58 -9.90
N GLY A 152 31.74 4.78 -8.61
CA GLY A 152 31.20 3.93 -7.54
C GLY A 152 29.67 4.01 -7.47
N VAL A 153 29.11 5.23 -7.57
CA VAL A 153 27.66 5.45 -7.60
C VAL A 153 27.04 4.80 -8.82
N TRP A 154 27.64 5.03 -10.00
CA TRP A 154 27.17 4.47 -11.26
C TRP A 154 27.12 2.94 -11.21
N ASN A 155 28.24 2.31 -10.83
CA ASN A 155 28.34 0.86 -10.72
C ASN A 155 27.40 0.30 -9.67
N GLY A 156 27.24 0.98 -8.52
CA GLY A 156 26.30 0.56 -7.48
C GLY A 156 24.83 0.62 -7.94
N ILE A 157 24.43 1.63 -8.72
CA ILE A 157 23.09 1.69 -9.31
C ILE A 157 22.88 0.55 -10.31
N LEU A 158 23.84 0.30 -11.21
CA LEU A 158 23.75 -0.79 -12.18
C LEU A 158 23.70 -2.16 -11.49
N ASN A 159 24.51 -2.35 -10.44
CA ASN A 159 24.52 -3.58 -9.66
C ASN A 159 23.19 -3.77 -8.89
N ALA A 160 22.63 -2.71 -8.32
CA ALA A 160 21.34 -2.78 -7.63
C ALA A 160 20.17 -3.07 -8.58
N LEU A 161 20.25 -2.67 -9.86
CA LEU A 161 19.25 -3.07 -10.87
C LEU A 161 19.27 -4.58 -11.12
N ASP A 162 20.43 -5.23 -11.06
CA ASP A 162 20.54 -6.68 -11.29
C ASP A 162 20.29 -7.52 -10.02
N TYR A 163 20.81 -7.07 -8.88
CA TYR A 163 20.95 -7.87 -7.65
C TYR A 163 20.46 -7.15 -6.39
N GLY A 164 19.95 -5.94 -6.52
CA GLY A 164 19.41 -5.18 -5.40
C GLY A 164 18.13 -5.81 -4.84
N THR A 165 17.79 -5.38 -3.64
CA THR A 165 16.48 -5.65 -3.05
C THR A 165 15.37 -4.99 -3.87
N LEU A 166 14.14 -5.49 -3.71
CA LEU A 166 12.98 -4.99 -4.43
C LEU A 166 12.82 -3.46 -4.25
N GLU A 167 12.90 -2.98 -3.01
CA GLU A 167 12.80 -1.57 -2.68
C GLU A 167 13.90 -0.72 -3.34
N GLN A 168 15.12 -1.23 -3.47
CA GLN A 168 16.21 -0.54 -4.16
C GLN A 168 15.93 -0.45 -5.67
N GLN A 169 15.48 -1.54 -6.28
CA GLN A 169 15.12 -1.57 -7.71
C GLN A 169 14.01 -0.57 -8.01
N LEU A 170 12.92 -0.58 -7.24
CA LEU A 170 11.79 0.35 -7.42
C LEU A 170 12.21 1.81 -7.17
N ALA A 171 13.03 2.09 -6.16
CA ALA A 171 13.56 3.44 -5.94
C ALA A 171 14.40 3.94 -7.14
N ILE A 172 15.17 3.06 -7.78
CA ILE A 172 15.91 3.39 -9.01
C ILE A 172 14.94 3.63 -10.18
N HIS A 173 13.91 2.81 -10.35
CA HIS A 173 12.92 2.98 -11.42
C HIS A 173 12.24 4.36 -11.32
N ASP A 174 11.79 4.77 -10.13
CA ASP A 174 11.19 6.08 -9.89
C ASP A 174 12.16 7.22 -10.21
N ALA A 175 13.38 7.15 -9.68
CA ALA A 175 14.37 8.21 -9.84
C ALA A 175 14.79 8.38 -11.31
N VAL A 176 15.05 7.28 -12.03
CA VAL A 176 15.46 7.33 -13.43
C VAL A 176 14.34 7.86 -14.31
N GLY A 177 13.12 7.34 -14.15
CA GLY A 177 11.95 7.81 -14.90
C GLY A 177 11.71 9.30 -14.71
N ARG A 178 11.72 9.78 -13.45
CA ARG A 178 11.37 11.16 -13.15
C ARG A 178 12.49 12.19 -13.39
N LYS A 179 13.76 11.81 -13.25
CA LYS A 179 14.88 12.78 -13.17
C LYS A 179 15.96 12.59 -14.25
N ILE A 180 16.07 11.40 -14.83
CA ILE A 180 17.16 11.10 -15.78
C ILE A 180 16.66 11.01 -17.21
N LEU A 181 15.36 10.73 -17.44
CA LEU A 181 14.77 10.69 -18.77
C LEU A 181 15.09 11.96 -19.56
N THR A 182 15.74 11.78 -20.71
CA THR A 182 16.15 12.87 -21.61
C THR A 182 15.01 13.18 -22.57
N ALA A 183 14.82 14.47 -22.86
CA ALA A 183 13.85 14.92 -23.85
C ALA A 183 14.08 14.23 -25.21
N ASN A 184 13.01 14.08 -25.99
CA ASN A 184 13.03 13.51 -27.35
C ASN A 184 13.45 12.03 -27.46
N THR A 185 13.50 11.27 -26.36
CA THR A 185 13.71 9.82 -26.39
C THR A 185 12.38 9.05 -26.52
N PRO A 186 12.36 7.84 -27.12
CA PRO A 186 11.17 6.99 -27.13
C PRO A 186 10.66 6.69 -25.71
N GLU A 187 11.56 6.44 -24.77
CA GLU A 187 11.21 6.17 -23.37
C GLU A 187 10.54 7.39 -22.73
N LYS A 188 10.99 8.62 -23.02
CA LYS A 188 10.32 9.84 -22.54
C LYS A 188 8.92 10.01 -23.13
N LYS A 189 8.74 9.72 -24.43
CA LYS A 189 7.39 9.73 -25.05
C LYS A 189 6.46 8.74 -24.36
N HIS A 190 6.91 7.51 -24.13
CA HIS A 190 6.12 6.51 -23.42
C HIS A 190 5.81 6.91 -21.97
N TYR A 191 6.80 7.42 -21.25
CA TYR A 191 6.63 7.89 -19.88
C TYR A 191 5.55 8.96 -19.77
N ASP A 192 5.51 9.89 -20.73
CA ASP A 192 4.59 11.03 -20.70
C ASP A 192 3.16 10.68 -21.12
N ILE A 193 2.91 9.54 -21.76
CA ILE A 193 1.56 9.11 -22.19
C ILE A 193 0.54 9.15 -21.04
N TRP A 194 0.94 8.74 -19.83
CA TRP A 194 0.06 8.75 -18.65
C TRP A 194 0.27 9.94 -17.72
N GLY A 195 1.13 10.90 -18.07
CA GLY A 195 1.57 11.96 -17.15
C GLY A 195 0.45 12.74 -16.48
N GLY A 196 -0.52 13.21 -17.27
CA GLY A 196 -1.69 13.93 -16.75
C GLY A 196 -2.63 13.05 -15.93
N GLU A 197 -2.73 11.76 -16.25
CA GLU A 197 -3.66 10.82 -15.61
C GLU A 197 -3.18 10.35 -14.24
N VAL A 198 -1.88 10.09 -14.08
CA VAL A 198 -1.34 9.45 -12.86
C VAL A 198 -0.63 10.42 -11.93
N ARG A 199 -0.50 11.69 -12.33
CA ARG A 199 0.13 12.74 -11.54
C ARG A 199 -0.44 14.12 -11.88
N GLU A 200 -1.72 14.30 -11.55
CA GLU A 200 -2.42 15.58 -11.73
C GLU A 200 -1.75 16.71 -10.94
N GLU A 201 -2.00 17.95 -11.38
CA GLU A 201 -1.39 19.15 -10.79
C GLU A 201 -1.70 19.28 -9.29
N TRP A 202 -2.94 18.95 -8.88
CA TRP A 202 -3.40 19.06 -7.50
C TRP A 202 -2.61 18.16 -6.52
N PHE A 203 -1.93 17.12 -7.00
CA PHE A 203 -1.11 16.25 -6.14
C PHE A 203 0.10 17.00 -5.57
N ASN A 204 0.64 17.95 -6.35
CA ASN A 204 1.82 18.73 -5.99
C ASN A 204 1.45 20.05 -5.29
N ASP A 205 0.22 20.53 -5.46
CA ASP A 205 -0.30 21.71 -4.77
C ASP A 205 -0.50 21.43 -3.27
N LYS A 206 0.27 22.11 -2.43
CA LYS A 206 0.26 21.93 -0.96
C LYS A 206 -1.10 22.27 -0.35
N GLU A 207 -1.85 23.21 -0.94
CA GLU A 207 -3.13 23.67 -0.40
C GLU A 207 -4.28 22.75 -0.80
N LYS A 208 -4.15 22.00 -1.91
CA LYS A 208 -5.22 21.12 -2.44
C LYS A 208 -5.02 19.64 -2.13
N ARG A 209 -3.77 19.16 -2.07
CA ARG A 209 -3.43 17.73 -1.94
C ARG A 209 -3.95 17.02 -0.68
N GLY A 210 -4.47 17.74 0.31
CA GLY A 210 -5.14 17.19 1.49
C GLY A 210 -4.25 16.51 2.52
N ARG A 211 -2.94 16.84 2.53
CA ARG A 211 -2.00 16.39 3.57
C ARG A 211 -1.13 17.54 4.06
N LYS A 212 -0.81 17.49 5.36
CA LYS A 212 0.16 18.37 6.02
C LYS A 212 1.12 17.56 6.87
N GLU A 213 2.26 18.17 7.19
CA GLU A 213 3.24 17.55 8.07
C GLU A 213 2.66 17.33 9.48
N SER A 214 2.92 16.16 10.04
CA SER A 214 2.60 15.83 11.42
C SER A 214 3.38 16.72 12.39
N VAL A 215 2.93 16.82 13.64
CA VAL A 215 3.66 17.57 14.68
C VAL A 215 5.08 17.01 14.86
N TYR A 216 5.21 15.69 14.83
CA TYR A 216 6.50 14.99 14.94
C TYR A 216 7.42 15.31 13.75
N GLN A 217 6.89 15.36 12.53
CA GLN A 217 7.70 15.74 11.36
C GLN A 217 8.18 17.19 11.44
N LYS A 218 7.32 18.12 11.85
CA LYS A 218 7.71 19.54 12.03
C LYS A 218 8.84 19.71 13.06
N LYS A 219 8.79 18.91 14.13
CA LYS A 219 9.83 18.88 15.18
C LYS A 219 11.04 18.01 14.84
N LYS A 220 11.04 17.33 13.68
CA LYS A 220 12.07 16.36 13.27
C LYS A 220 12.25 15.21 14.28
N GLU A 221 11.16 14.78 14.90
CA GLU A 221 11.10 13.71 15.90
C GLU A 221 10.72 12.34 15.31
N ILE A 222 10.58 12.24 13.98
CA ILE A 222 10.32 10.97 13.31
C ILE A 222 11.52 10.05 13.46
N LYS A 223 11.29 8.88 14.06
CA LYS A 223 12.31 7.86 14.26
C LYS A 223 12.18 6.78 13.17
N PRO A 224 13.30 6.35 12.57
CA PRO A 224 13.30 5.21 11.69
C PRO A 224 12.80 3.96 12.39
N THR A 225 12.05 3.12 11.68
CA THR A 225 11.52 1.86 12.21
C THR A 225 11.63 0.73 11.19
N ASP A 226 11.67 -0.49 11.70
CA ASP A 226 11.59 -1.76 10.99
C ASP A 226 10.15 -2.32 10.92
N LEU A 227 9.16 -1.64 11.53
CA LEU A 227 7.77 -2.05 11.45
C LEU A 227 7.30 -2.13 9.99
N PRO A 228 6.63 -3.22 9.58
CA PRO A 228 6.10 -3.33 8.23
C PRO A 228 4.90 -2.40 8.04
N GLY A 229 4.88 -1.76 6.89
CA GLY A 229 3.86 -0.84 6.43
C GLY A 229 3.37 0.17 7.46
N ILE A 230 2.06 0.16 7.67
CA ILE A 230 1.34 1.20 8.41
C ILE A 230 0.94 0.74 9.81
N LEU A 231 1.62 -0.29 10.33
CA LEU A 231 1.44 -0.77 11.69
C LEU A 231 1.93 0.28 12.70
N GLU A 232 1.17 0.46 13.77
CA GLU A 232 1.56 1.33 14.89
C GLU A 232 2.37 0.55 15.94
N VAL A 233 2.17 -0.76 16.01
CA VAL A 233 2.83 -1.68 16.95
C VAL A 233 3.27 -2.96 16.23
N SER A 234 4.27 -3.64 16.79
CA SER A 234 4.70 -4.94 16.28
C SER A 234 3.57 -5.97 16.44
N ILE A 235 3.29 -6.69 15.35
CA ILE A 235 2.36 -7.81 15.34
C ILE A 235 3.18 -9.08 15.09
N PRO A 236 3.25 -10.03 16.05
CA PRO A 236 4.20 -11.15 16.03
C PRO A 236 4.26 -11.97 14.73
N ARG A 237 3.17 -11.98 13.94
CA ARG A 237 3.03 -12.79 12.74
C ARG A 237 3.35 -12.06 11.42
N ILE A 238 3.52 -10.73 11.43
CA ILE A 238 3.77 -9.95 10.20
C ILE A 238 5.27 -9.76 9.94
N GLY A 239 6.13 -10.00 10.93
CA GLY A 239 7.58 -9.90 10.78
C GLY A 239 8.10 -8.46 10.83
N VAL A 240 9.36 -8.27 10.43
CA VAL A 240 10.08 -6.99 10.46
C VAL A 240 10.77 -6.73 9.12
N ILE A 241 10.81 -5.48 8.69
CA ILE A 241 11.47 -5.07 7.45
C ILE A 241 12.95 -4.84 7.71
N LYS A 242 13.80 -5.42 6.84
CA LYS A 242 15.25 -5.40 6.97
C LYS A 242 15.83 -3.99 6.98
N GLN A 243 15.31 -3.10 6.14
CA GLN A 243 15.77 -1.71 6.08
C GLN A 243 14.92 -0.82 7.00
N SER A 244 15.51 -0.39 8.12
CA SER A 244 14.90 0.65 8.97
C SER A 244 14.80 1.98 8.21
N ARG A 245 13.68 2.69 8.37
CA ARG A 245 13.34 3.87 7.56
C ARG A 245 12.35 4.80 8.25
N ASN A 246 12.38 6.07 7.89
CA ASN A 246 11.30 7.00 8.15
C ASN A 246 10.11 6.65 7.25
N ARG A 247 8.91 6.57 7.81
CA ARG A 247 7.70 6.19 7.08
C ARG A 247 6.87 7.42 6.76
N GLY A 248 6.34 7.48 5.54
CA GLY A 248 5.44 8.56 5.11
C GLY A 248 4.22 8.70 6.03
N VAL A 249 3.69 7.59 6.53
CA VAL A 249 2.52 7.60 7.43
C VAL A 249 2.78 8.19 8.81
N ASP A 250 4.05 8.28 9.24
CA ASP A 250 4.41 8.98 10.48
C ASP A 250 4.65 10.47 10.22
N MET A 251 5.04 10.81 8.98
CA MET A 251 5.44 12.16 8.58
C MET A 251 4.25 13.06 8.25
N PHE A 252 3.13 12.48 7.80
CA PHE A 252 2.00 13.24 7.27
C PHE A 252 0.69 12.88 7.99
N ILE A 253 -0.19 13.88 8.09
CA ILE A 253 -1.55 13.73 8.57
C ILE A 253 -2.51 14.37 7.56
N ARG A 254 -3.79 13.98 7.63
CA ARG A 254 -4.84 14.55 6.79
C ARG A 254 -5.00 16.04 7.06
N ASP A 255 -5.17 16.81 6.00
CA ASP A 255 -5.48 18.24 6.09
C ASP A 255 -6.95 18.50 5.77
N LEU A 256 -7.76 18.64 6.82
CA LEU A 256 -9.19 18.94 6.72
C LEU A 256 -9.48 20.38 6.31
N SER A 257 -8.46 21.27 6.34
CA SER A 257 -8.57 22.68 5.92
C SER A 257 -8.06 22.92 4.50
N ARG A 258 -7.95 21.87 3.67
CA ARG A 258 -7.49 22.01 2.28
C ARG A 258 -8.44 22.91 1.46
N LYS A 259 -7.90 23.57 0.45
CA LYS A 259 -8.71 24.25 -0.57
C LYS A 259 -9.48 23.22 -1.39
N HIS A 260 -10.69 23.62 -1.79
CA HIS A 260 -11.57 22.83 -2.65
C HIS A 260 -10.92 22.60 -4.01
N ASP A 261 -11.01 21.36 -4.50
CA ASP A 261 -10.55 20.92 -5.80
C ASP A 261 -11.30 19.62 -6.11
N LEU A 262 -12.11 19.63 -7.17
CA LEU A 262 -13.10 18.59 -7.43
C LEU A 262 -12.52 17.17 -7.37
N ASN A 263 -11.35 16.95 -7.99
CA ASN A 263 -10.72 15.63 -8.05
C ASN A 263 -10.13 15.21 -6.70
N ALA A 264 -9.68 16.18 -5.89
CA ALA A 264 -9.26 15.92 -4.51
C ALA A 264 -10.48 15.62 -3.63
N ASP A 265 -11.58 16.37 -3.79
CA ASP A 265 -12.85 16.16 -3.08
C ASP A 265 -13.37 14.74 -3.31
N ASP A 266 -13.52 14.32 -4.56
CA ASP A 266 -13.96 12.96 -4.93
C ASP A 266 -13.09 11.86 -4.29
N TYR A 267 -11.77 12.05 -4.30
CA TYR A 267 -10.84 11.09 -3.69
C TYR A 267 -11.02 10.98 -2.16
N TYR A 268 -11.17 12.11 -1.47
CA TYR A 268 -11.31 12.12 -0.02
C TYR A 268 -12.70 11.67 0.44
N ASP A 269 -13.74 11.93 -0.35
CA ASP A 269 -15.09 11.41 -0.11
C ASP A 269 -15.12 9.88 -0.29
N GLU A 270 -14.43 9.34 -1.29
CA GLU A 270 -14.27 7.89 -1.48
C GLU A 270 -13.60 7.24 -0.26
N LEU A 271 -12.54 7.88 0.28
CA LEU A 271 -11.83 7.45 1.48
C LEU A 271 -12.75 7.41 2.70
N ASP A 272 -13.52 8.47 2.93
CA ASP A 272 -14.41 8.60 4.10
C ASP A 272 -15.61 7.67 4.01
N TYR A 273 -16.25 7.62 2.84
CA TYR A 273 -17.40 6.75 2.62
C TYR A 273 -17.04 5.29 2.92
N HIS A 274 -15.89 4.83 2.44
CA HIS A 274 -15.47 3.45 2.62
C HIS A 274 -14.67 3.21 3.90
N ASN A 275 -14.50 4.23 4.76
CA ASN A 275 -13.69 4.15 5.98
C ASN A 275 -12.30 3.54 5.69
N LEU A 276 -11.67 4.02 4.63
CA LEU A 276 -10.35 3.58 4.20
C LEU A 276 -9.27 4.29 4.99
N VAL A 277 -8.14 3.63 5.14
CA VAL A 277 -7.02 4.17 5.91
C VAL A 277 -6.36 5.32 5.13
N PHE A 278 -6.30 6.50 5.74
CA PHE A 278 -5.38 7.56 5.32
C PHE A 278 -3.96 7.22 5.81
N GLY A 279 -2.99 7.27 4.92
CA GLY A 279 -1.58 7.07 5.22
C GLY A 279 -0.82 8.39 5.14
N ALA A 280 -0.55 8.83 3.91
CA ALA A 280 0.25 10.01 3.64
C ALA A 280 -0.31 10.87 2.51
N GLY A 281 -1.57 10.71 2.10
CA GLY A 281 -2.17 11.35 0.93
C GLY A 281 -1.89 10.61 -0.38
N ILE A 282 -2.59 11.00 -1.46
CA ILE A 282 -2.55 10.31 -2.76
C ILE A 282 -1.12 10.10 -3.29
N SER A 283 -0.85 8.92 -3.88
CA SER A 283 0.52 8.50 -4.18
C SER A 283 1.00 8.87 -5.58
N GLY A 284 1.57 10.06 -5.73
CA GLY A 284 2.24 10.45 -6.98
C GLY A 284 3.43 9.56 -7.37
N THR A 285 4.05 8.86 -6.40
CA THR A 285 5.13 7.88 -6.67
C THR A 285 4.61 6.60 -7.31
N THR A 286 3.35 6.22 -7.03
CA THR A 286 2.70 5.11 -7.74
C THR A 286 2.62 5.42 -9.23
N GLY A 287 2.20 6.64 -9.58
CA GLY A 287 2.12 7.08 -10.97
C GLY A 287 3.47 7.04 -11.69
N THR A 288 4.51 7.60 -11.08
CA THR A 288 5.85 7.63 -11.70
C THR A 288 6.46 6.24 -11.87
N LEU A 289 6.16 5.30 -10.96
CA LEU A 289 6.56 3.90 -11.10
C LEU A 289 5.82 3.18 -12.23
N LEU A 290 4.52 3.41 -12.38
CA LEU A 290 3.72 2.83 -13.48
C LEU A 290 4.17 3.40 -14.84
N GLN A 291 4.45 4.71 -14.91
CA GLN A 291 5.06 5.33 -16.09
C GLN A 291 6.43 4.71 -16.41
N ALA A 292 7.27 4.45 -15.41
CA ALA A 292 8.55 3.78 -15.61
C ALA A 292 8.36 2.34 -16.11
N ALA A 293 7.36 1.61 -15.61
CA ALA A 293 7.07 0.24 -16.06
C ALA A 293 6.71 0.20 -17.54
N TYR A 294 5.90 1.15 -17.99
CA TYR A 294 5.52 1.28 -19.38
C TYR A 294 6.70 1.76 -20.24
N ALA A 295 7.41 2.81 -19.82
CA ALA A 295 8.50 3.40 -20.59
C ALA A 295 9.69 2.45 -20.80
N PHE A 296 10.08 1.72 -19.76
CA PHE A 296 11.28 0.88 -19.80
C PHE A 296 10.97 -0.61 -19.98
N GLY A 297 9.81 -1.07 -19.50
CA GLY A 297 9.41 -2.47 -19.59
C GLY A 297 8.40 -2.78 -20.68
N GLY A 298 7.76 -1.77 -21.30
CA GLY A 298 6.64 -1.99 -22.22
C GLY A 298 5.42 -2.62 -21.55
N ILE A 299 5.30 -2.51 -20.22
CA ILE A 299 4.21 -3.13 -19.45
C ILE A 299 3.00 -2.18 -19.48
N SER A 300 1.96 -2.53 -20.24
CA SER A 300 0.74 -1.74 -20.38
C SER A 300 -0.49 -2.34 -19.69
N ASP A 301 -0.55 -3.66 -19.56
CA ASP A 301 -1.73 -4.38 -19.08
C ASP A 301 -1.39 -5.81 -18.60
N GLY A 302 -2.44 -6.57 -18.25
CA GLY A 302 -2.33 -8.00 -17.96
C GLY A 302 -1.63 -8.36 -16.64
N GLU A 303 -1.11 -9.58 -16.58
CA GLU A 303 -0.48 -10.14 -15.37
C GLU A 303 0.80 -9.39 -14.98
N LEU A 304 1.62 -8.96 -15.95
CA LEU A 304 2.86 -8.23 -15.66
C LEU A 304 2.57 -6.88 -14.99
N LEU A 305 1.52 -6.17 -15.42
CA LEU A 305 1.10 -4.93 -14.77
C LEU A 305 0.61 -5.18 -13.34
N LYS A 306 -0.10 -6.28 -13.10
CA LYS A 306 -0.54 -6.68 -11.75
C LYS A 306 0.64 -7.06 -10.85
N GLN A 307 1.62 -7.80 -11.37
CA GLN A 307 2.84 -8.14 -10.65
C GLN A 307 3.65 -6.88 -10.31
N TYR A 308 3.74 -5.93 -11.24
CA TYR A 308 4.46 -4.68 -11.00
C TYR A 308 3.70 -3.79 -10.02
N THR A 309 2.38 -3.73 -10.10
CA THR A 309 1.55 -3.06 -9.09
C THR A 309 1.76 -3.69 -7.71
N LEU A 310 1.84 -5.02 -7.60
CA LEU A 310 2.18 -5.68 -6.34
C LEU A 310 3.61 -5.34 -5.85
N ALA A 311 4.56 -5.10 -6.76
CA ALA A 311 5.88 -4.57 -6.42
C ALA A 311 5.80 -3.15 -5.82
N ILE A 312 4.95 -2.29 -6.40
CA ILE A 312 4.67 -0.94 -5.87
C ILE A 312 4.02 -1.04 -4.48
N ILE A 313 3.09 -1.97 -4.27
CA ILE A 313 2.51 -2.26 -2.94
C ILE A 313 3.60 -2.65 -1.94
N ALA A 314 4.52 -3.55 -2.32
CA ALA A 314 5.64 -3.92 -1.46
C ALA A 314 6.50 -2.70 -1.07
N TYR A 315 6.86 -1.88 -2.06
CA TYR A 315 7.72 -0.71 -1.87
C TYR A 315 7.04 0.41 -1.07
N LEU A 316 5.81 0.80 -1.44
CA LEU A 316 5.14 1.96 -0.86
C LEU A 316 4.32 1.61 0.38
N ILE A 317 3.57 0.51 0.35
CA ILE A 317 2.76 0.10 1.50
C ILE A 317 3.60 -0.70 2.45
N GLY A 318 4.34 -1.71 2.00
CA GLY A 318 5.28 -2.42 2.86
C GLY A 318 6.31 -1.45 3.48
N GLY A 319 6.76 -0.47 2.71
CA GLY A 319 7.63 0.61 3.19
C GLY A 319 6.99 1.60 4.18
N GLY A 320 5.67 1.60 4.35
CA GLY A 320 4.96 2.57 5.21
C GLY A 320 4.92 4.00 4.63
N MET A 321 5.09 4.13 3.32
CA MET A 321 5.07 5.42 2.63
C MET A 321 3.66 5.90 2.31
N HIS A 322 2.76 4.96 2.03
CA HIS A 322 1.37 5.23 1.65
C HIS A 322 0.44 4.15 2.18
N SER A 323 -0.85 4.47 2.27
CA SER A 323 -1.90 3.47 2.49
C SER A 323 -2.27 2.75 1.19
N TYR A 324 -3.04 1.68 1.33
CA TYR A 324 -3.51 0.89 0.18
C TYR A 324 -4.33 1.68 -0.82
N HIS A 325 -5.29 2.45 -0.34
CA HIS A 325 -6.13 3.23 -1.22
C HIS A 325 -5.36 4.31 -1.98
N GLU A 326 -4.38 4.94 -1.32
CA GLU A 326 -3.54 5.98 -1.91
C GLU A 326 -2.73 5.49 -3.12
N VAL A 327 -2.38 4.20 -3.15
CA VAL A 327 -1.71 3.52 -4.28
C VAL A 327 -2.75 3.08 -5.32
N MET A 328 -3.79 2.37 -4.90
CA MET A 328 -4.75 1.76 -5.83
C MET A 328 -5.64 2.78 -6.57
N ALA A 329 -5.92 3.93 -5.95
CA ALA A 329 -6.64 5.03 -6.61
C ALA A 329 -5.87 5.60 -7.82
N ILE A 330 -4.56 5.41 -7.89
CA ILE A 330 -3.73 5.76 -9.05
C ILE A 330 -3.61 4.58 -10.00
N ALA A 331 -3.36 3.37 -9.49
CA ALA A 331 -3.24 2.18 -10.32
C ALA A 331 -4.49 1.93 -11.18
N LYS A 332 -5.70 2.23 -10.66
CA LYS A 332 -6.96 2.11 -11.41
C LYS A 332 -6.98 2.93 -12.71
N ARG A 333 -6.26 4.06 -12.75
CA ARG A 333 -6.22 4.98 -13.89
C ARG A 333 -5.41 4.45 -15.08
N VAL A 334 -4.60 3.42 -14.87
CA VAL A 334 -3.80 2.76 -15.92
C VAL A 334 -4.25 1.32 -16.19
N GLY A 335 -5.53 1.02 -15.94
CA GLY A 335 -6.14 -0.25 -16.33
C GLY A 335 -6.05 -1.37 -15.29
N ILE A 336 -5.56 -1.10 -14.07
CA ILE A 336 -5.71 -2.08 -12.97
C ILE A 336 -7.18 -2.16 -12.55
N SER A 337 -7.74 -3.39 -12.61
CA SER A 337 -9.11 -3.68 -12.22
C SER A 337 -9.28 -3.63 -10.70
N TYR A 338 -9.42 -2.41 -10.19
CA TYR A 338 -9.77 -2.07 -8.80
C TYR A 338 -11.18 -1.49 -8.80
N THR A 339 -12.17 -2.38 -8.86
CA THR A 339 -13.57 -2.03 -9.17
C THR A 339 -14.32 -1.42 -8.00
N GLN A 340 -13.88 -1.68 -6.76
CA GLN A 340 -14.47 -1.14 -5.56
C GLN A 340 -13.39 -0.60 -4.61
N PRO A 341 -13.63 0.53 -3.92
CA PRO A 341 -12.67 1.03 -2.96
C PRO A 341 -12.42 0.04 -1.81
N GLY A 342 -11.16 -0.35 -1.63
CA GLY A 342 -10.68 -1.35 -0.67
C GLY A 342 -10.63 -2.78 -1.22
N SER A 343 -11.06 -3.05 -2.46
CA SER A 343 -11.09 -4.40 -3.03
C SER A 343 -9.70 -4.92 -3.43
N PHE A 344 -9.55 -6.24 -3.51
CA PHE A 344 -8.32 -6.95 -3.89
C PHE A 344 -8.51 -7.83 -5.15
N ASP A 345 -9.51 -7.49 -5.97
CA ASP A 345 -9.85 -8.10 -7.25
C ASP A 345 -8.71 -8.04 -8.28
N TRP A 346 -7.87 -7.02 -8.22
CA TRP A 346 -6.74 -6.84 -9.14
C TRP A 346 -5.57 -7.81 -8.94
N LEU A 347 -5.43 -8.47 -7.78
CA LEU A 347 -4.20 -9.20 -7.41
C LEU A 347 -3.72 -10.15 -8.53
N PRO A 348 -2.39 -10.28 -8.73
CA PRO A 348 -1.83 -11.12 -9.80
C PRO A 348 -2.23 -12.58 -9.62
N GLN A 349 -2.49 -13.28 -10.73
CA GLN A 349 -2.94 -14.67 -10.71
C GLN A 349 -1.87 -15.59 -10.10
N SER A 350 -0.60 -15.27 -10.32
CA SER A 350 0.55 -15.92 -9.68
C SER A 350 0.46 -15.91 -8.15
N PHE A 351 0.07 -14.78 -7.54
CA PHE A 351 -0.16 -14.72 -6.09
C PHE A 351 -1.45 -15.44 -5.68
N LYS A 352 -2.57 -15.22 -6.40
CA LYS A 352 -3.88 -15.82 -6.08
C LYS A 352 -3.88 -17.35 -6.04
N ARG A 353 -2.99 -18.00 -6.78
CA ARG A 353 -2.83 -19.47 -6.79
C ARG A 353 -1.92 -20.02 -5.69
N SER A 354 -1.30 -19.14 -4.90
CA SER A 354 -0.32 -19.54 -3.89
C SER A 354 -0.97 -19.89 -2.54
N PRO A 355 -0.35 -20.77 -1.74
CA PRO A 355 -0.75 -20.98 -0.35
C PRO A 355 -0.72 -19.69 0.49
N LEU A 356 0.26 -18.81 0.24
CA LEU A 356 0.39 -17.53 0.94
C LEU A 356 -0.85 -16.64 0.76
N PHE A 357 -1.42 -16.60 -0.44
CA PHE A 357 -2.67 -15.89 -0.67
C PHE A 357 -3.83 -16.52 0.11
N TYR A 358 -3.93 -17.85 0.13
CA TYR A 358 -5.00 -18.54 0.86
C TYR A 358 -4.94 -18.20 2.35
N ASP A 359 -3.76 -18.33 2.97
CA ASP A 359 -3.56 -18.05 4.40
C ASP A 359 -3.85 -16.58 4.74
N TRP A 360 -3.31 -15.66 3.95
CA TRP A 360 -3.54 -14.22 4.12
C TRP A 360 -5.02 -13.85 3.95
N ARG A 361 -5.69 -14.38 2.91
CA ARG A 361 -7.11 -14.16 2.64
C ARG A 361 -7.99 -14.70 3.76
N VAL A 362 -7.70 -15.88 4.27
CA VAL A 362 -8.44 -16.49 5.40
C VAL A 362 -8.29 -15.64 6.66
N LYS A 363 -7.06 -15.20 6.94
CA LYS A 363 -6.76 -14.36 8.12
C LYS A 363 -7.48 -13.02 8.07
N TYR A 364 -7.64 -12.42 6.90
CA TYR A 364 -8.27 -11.12 6.67
C TYR A 364 -9.57 -11.22 5.89
N TYR A 365 -10.36 -12.27 6.12
CA TYR A 365 -11.58 -12.52 5.36
C TYR A 365 -12.59 -11.37 5.45
N ASP A 366 -12.66 -10.71 6.61
CA ASP A 366 -13.42 -9.46 6.85
C ASP A 366 -13.02 -8.32 5.91
N ILE A 367 -11.76 -8.23 5.51
CA ILE A 367 -11.26 -7.17 4.63
C ILE A 367 -11.22 -7.61 3.16
N VAL A 368 -10.65 -8.79 2.89
CA VAL A 368 -10.39 -9.27 1.52
C VAL A 368 -11.67 -9.75 0.84
N VAL A 369 -12.61 -10.33 1.60
CA VAL A 369 -13.83 -10.92 1.07
C VAL A 369 -15.02 -10.03 1.38
N PHE A 370 -15.28 -9.70 2.65
CA PHE A 370 -16.41 -8.83 2.97
C PHE A 370 -16.18 -7.39 2.45
N GLY A 371 -14.96 -6.85 2.56
CA GLY A 371 -14.65 -5.52 2.02
C GLY A 371 -15.01 -4.39 2.99
N ALA A 372 -14.62 -3.17 2.61
CA ALA A 372 -14.44 -2.05 3.54
C ALA A 372 -15.73 -1.42 4.10
N THR A 373 -16.94 -1.83 3.70
CA THR A 373 -18.20 -1.21 4.13
C THR A 373 -18.93 -1.96 5.25
N HIS A 374 -18.50 -3.17 5.60
CA HIS A 374 -19.27 -4.04 6.50
C HIS A 374 -19.36 -3.56 7.95
N TRP A 375 -18.48 -2.66 8.39
CA TRP A 375 -18.60 -2.00 9.70
C TRP A 375 -19.93 -1.23 9.85
N ARG A 376 -20.54 -0.78 8.74
CA ARG A 376 -21.81 -0.03 8.75
C ARG A 376 -22.97 -0.84 9.29
N PHE A 377 -22.96 -2.17 9.15
CA PHE A 377 -23.97 -3.04 9.76
C PHE A 377 -24.03 -2.87 11.28
N ASN A 378 -22.90 -2.48 11.88
CA ASN A 378 -22.79 -2.20 13.30
C ASN A 378 -22.87 -0.70 13.62
N SER A 379 -22.98 0.20 12.65
CA SER A 379 -23.20 1.64 12.90
C SER A 379 -24.67 2.02 13.02
N GLY A 380 -25.59 1.06 12.79
CA GLY A 380 -27.02 1.25 12.98
C GLY A 380 -27.34 1.76 14.38
N VAL A 381 -28.07 2.87 14.44
CA VAL A 381 -28.69 3.39 15.65
C VAL A 381 -29.56 2.28 16.23
N LEU A 382 -29.53 2.10 17.56
CA LEU A 382 -30.50 1.25 18.24
C LEU A 382 -31.91 1.65 17.77
N PRO A 383 -32.86 0.71 17.59
CA PRO A 383 -34.26 1.07 17.37
C PRO A 383 -34.67 2.20 18.31
N SER A 384 -35.47 3.18 17.87
CA SER A 384 -35.77 4.39 18.64
C SER A 384 -36.18 4.11 20.10
N HIS A 385 -36.92 3.02 20.34
CA HIS A 385 -37.33 2.58 21.67
C HIS A 385 -36.17 2.09 22.58
N LEU A 386 -35.00 1.78 22.03
CA LEU A 386 -33.76 1.37 22.72
C LEU A 386 -32.67 2.45 22.67
N ASN A 387 -32.84 3.52 21.90
CA ASN A 387 -31.87 4.60 21.85
C ASN A 387 -32.14 5.65 22.94
N GLN A 388 -31.39 5.58 24.03
CA GLN A 388 -31.50 6.51 25.16
C GLN A 388 -31.19 7.97 24.77
N SER A 389 -30.38 8.21 23.73
CA SER A 389 -30.08 9.57 23.26
C SER A 389 -31.24 10.23 22.49
N LEU A 390 -32.29 9.46 22.13
CA LEU A 390 -33.51 9.94 21.47
C LEU A 390 -34.70 10.03 22.45
N ARG A 391 -34.48 9.74 23.74
CA ARG A 391 -35.51 9.84 24.79
C ARG A 391 -35.54 11.22 25.48
N ASN A 392 -34.79 12.19 24.97
CA ASN A 392 -34.77 13.57 25.47
C ASN A 392 -35.39 14.50 24.44
#